data_AF-A0A9P6EU37-F1
#
_entry.id   AF-A0A9P6EU37-F1
#
_cell.length_a   1.000
_cell.length_b   1.000
_cell.length_c   1.000
_cell.angle_alpha   90.00
_cell.angle_beta   90.00
_cell.angle_gamma   90.00
#
_symmetry.space_group_name_H-M   'P 1'
#
loop_
_entity.id
_entity.type
_entity.pdbx_description
1 polymer ?
#
loop_
_entity_poly.entity_id
_entity_poly.type
_entity_poly.pdbx_seq_one_letter_code
_entity_poly.pdbx_strand_id
1 'polypeptide(L)'
;MLAKSMMKARMRCERGVLANILRYLWIKVVKPILDALGYSPSVSTIRRIWWCSAGPLAFLPLHAAGIYKPKGSCLADYAVSSYIPTVGAFIEEIDVKKTKKTHQPAPGSCSS
;
A
#
# COMPACT_ATOMS: atom_id res chain seq x y z
N MET A 1 -17.77 -2.15 -36.28
CA MET A 1 -17.98 -2.96 -35.04
C MET A 1 -16.78 -3.82 -34.66
N LEU A 2 -16.02 -4.37 -35.62
CA LEU A 2 -14.86 -5.25 -35.36
C LEU A 2 -13.71 -4.59 -34.56
N ALA A 3 -13.31 -3.36 -34.91
CA ALA A 3 -12.24 -2.65 -34.19
C ALA A 3 -12.57 -2.36 -32.70
N LYS A 4 -13.83 -2.04 -32.40
CA LYS A 4 -14.32 -1.86 -31.01
C LYS A 4 -14.29 -3.18 -30.23
N SER A 5 -14.58 -4.31 -30.89
CA SER A 5 -14.50 -5.65 -30.28
C SER A 5 -13.06 -6.07 -30.01
N MET A 6 -12.13 -5.78 -30.94
CA MET A 6 -10.70 -6.05 -30.78
C MET A 6 -10.06 -5.18 -29.69
N MET A 7 -10.38 -3.88 -29.61
CA MET A 7 -9.97 -3.03 -28.47
C MET A 7 -10.55 -3.56 -27.16
N LYS A 8 -11.80 -4.03 -27.14
CA LYS A 8 -12.41 -4.63 -25.95
C LYS A 8 -11.75 -5.95 -25.56
N ALA A 9 -11.35 -6.77 -26.54
CA ALA A 9 -10.61 -8.02 -26.33
C ALA A 9 -9.19 -7.75 -25.81
N ARG A 10 -8.49 -6.77 -26.38
CA ARG A 10 -7.18 -6.30 -25.91
C ARG A 10 -7.25 -5.82 -24.46
N MET A 11 -8.19 -4.94 -24.15
CA MET A 11 -8.41 -4.47 -22.77
C MET A 11 -8.79 -5.60 -21.79
N ARG A 12 -9.52 -6.63 -22.24
CA ARG A 12 -9.80 -7.83 -21.42
C ARG A 12 -8.54 -8.65 -21.17
N CYS A 13 -7.67 -8.80 -22.18
CA CYS A 13 -6.41 -9.53 -22.06
C CYS A 13 -5.43 -8.80 -21.14
N GLU A 14 -5.27 -7.48 -21.32
CA GLU A 14 -4.45 -6.62 -20.45
C GLU A 14 -4.93 -6.68 -18.99
N ARG A 15 -6.25 -6.66 -18.76
CA ARG A 15 -6.81 -6.90 -17.41
C ARG A 15 -6.46 -8.29 -16.86
N GLY A 16 -6.46 -9.33 -17.71
CA GLY A 16 -6.07 -10.68 -17.31
C GLY A 16 -4.58 -10.80 -16.95
N VAL A 17 -3.71 -10.13 -17.71
CA VAL A 17 -2.26 -10.07 -17.44
C VAL A 17 -1.99 -9.32 -16.14
N LEU A 18 -2.60 -8.13 -15.95
CA LEU A 18 -2.45 -7.36 -14.72
C LEU A 18 -2.98 -8.15 -13.50
N ALA A 19 -4.16 -8.76 -13.61
CA ALA A 19 -4.70 -9.59 -12.53
C ALA A 19 -3.80 -10.78 -12.18
N ASN A 20 -3.12 -11.38 -13.17
CA ASN A 20 -2.13 -12.43 -12.93
C ASN A 20 -0.88 -11.90 -12.22
N ILE A 21 -0.38 -10.71 -12.60
CA ILE A 21 0.77 -10.07 -11.93
C ILE A 21 0.42 -9.73 -10.48
N LEU A 22 -0.74 -9.11 -10.24
CA LEU A 22 -1.22 -8.77 -8.90
C LEU A 22 -1.42 -10.02 -8.04
N ARG A 23 -1.94 -11.11 -8.62
CA ARG A 23 -2.03 -12.42 -7.95
C ARG A 23 -0.66 -12.98 -7.60
N TYR A 24 0.29 -12.88 -8.53
CA TYR A 24 1.64 -13.38 -8.30
C TYR A 24 2.36 -12.59 -7.18
N LEU A 25 2.27 -11.26 -7.21
CA LEU A 25 2.77 -10.38 -6.15
C LEU A 25 2.12 -10.70 -4.81
N TRP A 26 0.82 -10.96 -4.79
CA TRP A 26 0.11 -11.37 -3.58
C TRP A 26 0.69 -12.64 -2.98
N ILE A 27 0.79 -13.71 -3.77
CA ILE A 27 1.21 -15.04 -3.29
C ILE A 27 2.69 -15.05 -2.90
N LYS A 28 3.55 -14.36 -3.65
CA LYS A 28 5.00 -14.46 -3.49
C LYS A 28 5.61 -13.43 -2.56
N VAL A 29 5.00 -12.26 -2.43
CA VAL A 29 5.57 -11.13 -1.68
C VAL A 29 4.66 -10.71 -0.54
N VAL A 30 3.42 -10.32 -0.85
CA VAL A 30 2.58 -9.66 0.15
C VAL A 30 2.06 -10.61 1.21
N LYS A 31 1.49 -11.76 0.83
CA LYS A 31 0.99 -12.76 1.77
C LYS A 31 2.06 -13.25 2.77
N PRO A 32 3.28 -13.67 2.35
CA PRO A 32 4.28 -14.11 3.32
C PRO A 32 4.74 -13.00 4.27
N ILE A 33 4.74 -11.73 3.82
CA ILE A 33 5.04 -10.59 4.69
C ILE A 33 3.91 -10.37 5.71
N LEU A 34 2.65 -10.42 5.28
CA LEU A 34 1.50 -10.31 6.17
C LEU A 34 1.46 -11.47 7.19
N ASP A 35 1.72 -12.70 6.74
CA ASP A 35 1.78 -13.88 7.59
C ASP A 35 2.92 -13.75 8.63
N ALA A 36 4.11 -13.33 8.21
CA ALA A 36 5.25 -13.13 9.10
C ALA A 36 5.02 -11.99 10.12
N LEU A 37 4.27 -10.96 9.75
CA LEU A 37 3.88 -9.88 10.64
C LEU A 37 2.66 -10.22 11.53
N GLY A 38 2.02 -11.37 11.30
CA GLY A 38 0.80 -11.78 12.00
C GLY A 38 -0.41 -10.86 11.71
N TYR A 39 -0.46 -10.26 10.51
CA TYR A 39 -1.54 -9.35 10.14
C TYR A 39 -2.77 -10.16 9.73
N SER A 40 -3.84 -10.05 10.52
CA SER A 40 -5.16 -10.57 10.17
C SER A 40 -6.02 -9.45 9.59
N PRO A 41 -7.01 -9.78 8.72
CA PRO A 41 -7.98 -8.82 8.23
C PRO A 41 -8.97 -8.51 9.36
N SER A 42 -8.53 -7.74 10.36
CA SER A 42 -9.39 -7.29 11.46
C SER A 42 -9.79 -5.84 11.22
N VAL A 43 -11.10 -5.57 11.21
CA VAL A 43 -11.66 -4.24 10.96
C VAL A 43 -11.31 -3.24 12.07
N SER A 44 -10.91 -3.73 13.25
CA SER A 44 -10.66 -2.93 14.45
C SER A 44 -9.31 -2.21 14.48
N THR A 45 -8.34 -2.60 13.66
CA THR A 45 -7.01 -1.99 13.70
C THR A 45 -6.39 -1.95 12.31
N ILE A 46 -6.58 -0.82 11.63
CA ILE A 46 -5.94 -0.56 10.34
C ILE A 46 -4.45 -0.34 10.58
N ARG A 47 -3.62 -1.30 10.15
CA ARG A 47 -2.16 -1.18 10.20
C ARG A 47 -1.64 -0.47 8.96
N ARG A 48 -0.49 0.19 9.08
CA ARG A 48 0.18 0.84 7.94
C ARG A 48 1.49 0.13 7.62
N ILE A 49 1.72 -0.16 6.34
CA ILE A 49 2.94 -0.76 5.81
C ILE A 49 3.65 0.27 4.94
N TRP A 50 4.94 0.47 5.21
CA TRP A 50 5.81 1.34 4.43
C TRP A 50 6.75 0.48 3.59
N TRP A 51 6.63 0.57 2.28
CA TRP A 51 7.41 -0.15 1.30
C TRP A 51 8.65 0.65 0.92
N CYS A 52 9.83 0.21 1.35
CA CYS A 52 11.12 0.71 0.86
C CYS A 52 11.68 -0.27 -0.18
N SER A 53 11.09 -0.32 -1.37
CA SER A 53 11.56 -1.18 -2.44
C SER A 53 12.58 -0.45 -3.31
N ALA A 54 13.81 -0.96 -3.42
CA ALA A 54 14.79 -0.47 -4.38
C ALA A 54 14.63 -1.17 -5.75
N GLY A 55 14.87 -0.45 -6.84
CA GLY A 55 14.87 -1.01 -8.20
C GLY A 55 13.47 -1.25 -8.80
N PRO A 56 13.32 -2.21 -9.74
CA PRO A 56 12.08 -2.43 -10.52
C PRO A 56 10.82 -2.69 -9.67
N LEU A 57 10.99 -3.17 -8.45
CA LEU A 57 9.90 -3.42 -7.51
C LEU A 57 9.19 -2.13 -7.05
N ALA A 58 9.86 -0.97 -7.12
CA ALA A 58 9.27 0.34 -6.81
C ALA A 58 8.16 0.73 -7.78
N PHE A 59 8.20 0.20 -9.01
CA PHE A 59 7.21 0.48 -10.04
C PHE A 59 6.05 -0.53 -10.04
N LEU A 60 6.13 -1.56 -9.19
CA LEU A 60 5.07 -2.56 -9.11
C LEU A 60 3.94 -2.09 -8.18
N PRO A 61 2.68 -2.33 -8.54
CA PRO A 61 1.52 -2.00 -7.73
C PRO A 61 1.36 -2.99 -6.55
N LEU A 62 2.32 -3.01 -5.62
CA LEU A 62 2.31 -3.82 -4.40
C LEU A 62 1.08 -3.49 -3.54
N HIS A 63 0.70 -2.22 -3.47
CA HIS A 63 -0.51 -1.76 -2.78
C HIS A 63 -1.81 -2.39 -3.32
N ALA A 64 -1.83 -2.78 -4.60
CA ALA A 64 -2.97 -3.44 -5.25
C ALA A 64 -2.75 -4.96 -5.40
N ALA A 65 -1.70 -5.51 -4.81
CA ALA A 65 -1.48 -6.95 -4.85
C ALA A 65 -2.67 -7.65 -4.17
N GLY A 66 -3.29 -8.58 -4.89
CA GLY A 66 -4.47 -9.26 -4.41
C GLY A 66 -4.99 -10.27 -5.42
N ILE A 67 -5.89 -11.12 -4.93
CA ILE A 67 -6.64 -12.07 -5.75
C ILE A 67 -7.98 -11.43 -6.07
N TYR A 68 -8.16 -10.88 -7.27
CA TYR A 68 -9.43 -10.25 -7.66
C TYR A 68 -10.45 -11.30 -8.13
N LYS A 69 -11.02 -12.03 -7.16
CA LYS A 69 -12.13 -12.99 -7.33
C LYS A 69 -13.23 -12.66 -6.31
N PRO A 70 -14.46 -13.18 -6.44
CA PRO A 70 -15.56 -12.88 -5.52
C PRO A 70 -15.29 -13.15 -4.03
N LYS A 71 -14.33 -14.02 -3.70
CA LYS A 71 -13.83 -14.29 -2.33
C LYS A 71 -12.33 -13.98 -2.21
N GLY A 72 -11.91 -12.98 -2.96
CA GLY A 72 -10.54 -12.52 -3.04
C GLY A 72 -10.08 -11.78 -1.80
N SER A 73 -8.77 -11.72 -1.62
CA SER A 73 -8.13 -10.86 -0.63
C SER A 73 -7.12 -9.98 -1.32
N CYS A 74 -7.04 -8.72 -0.92
CA CYS A 74 -6.04 -7.77 -1.38
C CYS A 74 -5.40 -7.07 -0.20
N LEU A 75 -4.24 -6.46 -0.43
CA LEU A 75 -3.46 -5.81 0.63
C LEU A 75 -4.24 -4.70 1.33
N ALA A 76 -5.10 -3.99 0.60
CA ALA A 76 -5.94 -2.94 1.15
C ALA A 76 -6.91 -3.44 2.24
N ASP A 77 -7.26 -4.73 2.25
CA ASP A 77 -8.12 -5.33 3.28
C ASP A 77 -7.38 -5.52 4.62
N TYR A 78 -6.04 -5.50 4.61
CA TYR A 78 -5.19 -5.80 5.77
C TYR A 78 -4.49 -4.56 6.28
N ALA A 79 -4.01 -3.70 5.37
CA ALA A 79 -3.20 -2.56 5.74
C ALA A 79 -3.21 -1.44 4.69
N VAL A 80 -3.06 -0.21 5.17
CA VAL A 80 -2.73 0.94 4.33
C VAL A 80 -1.28 0.81 3.87
N SER A 81 -1.06 0.80 2.57
CA SER A 81 0.29 0.72 1.98
C SER A 81 0.78 2.09 1.53
N SER A 82 2.04 2.40 1.81
CA SER A 82 2.69 3.64 1.37
C SER A 82 4.13 3.35 0.95
N TYR A 83 4.65 4.07 -0.04
CA TYR A 83 6.03 3.89 -0.51
C TYR A 83 6.93 4.95 0.11
N ILE A 84 8.14 4.54 0.47
CA ILE A 84 9.19 5.44 0.95
C ILE A 84 10.42 5.32 0.06
N PRO A 85 11.07 6.43 -0.29
CA PRO A 85 12.24 6.43 -1.18
C PRO A 85 13.46 5.79 -0.51
N THR A 86 13.66 6.05 0.78
CA THR A 86 14.68 5.42 1.62
C THR A 86 14.19 5.29 3.06
N VAL A 87 14.75 4.34 3.81
CA VAL A 87 14.46 4.19 5.25
C VAL A 87 14.96 5.41 6.04
N GLY A 88 16.12 5.97 5.67
CA GLY A 88 16.71 7.14 6.35
C GLY A 88 15.84 8.39 6.27
N ALA A 89 15.38 8.73 5.06
CA ALA A 89 14.49 9.88 4.87
C ALA A 89 13.16 9.73 5.64
N PHE A 90 12.66 8.50 5.75
CA PHE A 90 11.45 8.22 6.52
C PHE A 90 11.68 8.36 8.04
N ILE A 91 12.83 7.91 8.57
CA ILE A 91 13.17 8.05 9.99
C ILE A 91 13.27 9.53 10.37
N GLU A 92 13.96 10.34 9.56
CA GLU A 92 14.04 11.80 9.77
C GLU A 92 12.65 12.44 9.75
N GLU A 93 11.79 12.08 8.80
CA GLU A 93 10.42 12.59 8.74
C GLU A 93 9.59 12.22 9.99
N ILE A 94 9.71 10.98 10.46
CA ILE A 94 9.03 10.56 11.70
C ILE A 94 9.55 11.35 12.90
N ASP A 95 10.86 11.56 12.99
CA ASP A 95 11.48 12.24 14.13
C ASP A 95 11.11 13.73 14.18
N VAL A 96 11.07 14.38 13.01
CA VAL A 96 10.56 15.75 12.84
C VAL A 96 9.06 15.83 13.21
N LYS A 97 8.25 14.83 12.84
CA LYS A 97 6.83 14.80 13.22
C LYS A 97 6.63 14.57 14.72
N LYS A 98 7.50 13.79 15.37
CA LYS A 98 7.47 13.62 16.84
C LYS A 98 7.80 14.91 17.57
N THR A 99 8.86 15.61 17.14
CA THR A 99 9.27 16.89 17.76
C THR A 99 8.22 17.99 17.57
N LYS A 100 7.57 18.09 16.40
CA LYS A 100 6.48 19.07 16.17
C LYS A 100 5.20 18.80 16.97
N LYS A 101 4.94 17.55 17.39
CA LYS A 101 3.79 17.22 18.25
C LYS A 101 3.98 17.63 19.72
N THR A 102 5.18 18.07 20.12
CA THR A 102 5.53 18.34 21.52
C THR A 102 5.65 19.84 21.86
N HIS A 103 5.25 20.75 20.96
CA HIS A 103 5.13 22.17 21.30
C HIS A 103 3.94 22.84 20.62
N GLN A 104 2.75 22.59 21.18
CA GLN A 104 1.65 23.55 21.11
C GLN A 104 1.85 24.50 22.29
N PRO A 105 2.33 25.75 22.11
CA PRO A 105 2.27 26.73 23.19
C PRO A 105 0.80 27.01 23.52
N ALA A 106 0.47 26.98 24.82
CA ALA A 106 -0.86 27.27 25.32
C ALA A 106 -1.35 28.64 24.82
N PRO A 107 -2.64 28.79 24.46
CA PRO A 107 -3.18 30.10 24.10
C PRO A 107 -3.09 31.03 25.31
N GLY A 108 -2.27 32.08 25.14
CA GLY A 108 -2.16 33.31 25.90
C GLY A 108 -2.80 33.35 27.30
N SER A 109 -1.97 33.24 28.33
CA SER A 109 -2.23 33.93 29.59
C SER A 109 -1.96 35.42 29.39
N CYS A 110 -3.00 36.19 29.07
CA CYS A 110 -2.95 37.65 29.22
C CYS A 110 -2.96 37.97 30.72
N SER A 111 -1.83 38.40 31.25
CA SER A 111 -1.73 39.09 32.54
C SER A 111 -1.30 40.53 32.28
N SER A 112 -2.22 41.48 32.43
CA SER A 112 -2.04 42.85 32.95
C SER A 112 -3.39 43.57 32.92
#